data_AF-A0A1V5JZ44-F1
#
_entry.id   AF-A0A1V5JZ44-F1
#
_cell.length_a   1.000
_cell.length_b   1.000
_cell.length_c   1.000
_cell.angle_alpha   90.00
_cell.angle_beta   90.00
_cell.angle_gamma   90.00
#
_symmetry.space_group_name_H-M   'P 1'
#
loop_
_entity.id
_entity.type
_entity.pdbx_description
1 polymer ?
#
loop_
_entity_poly.entity_id
_entity_poly.type
_entity_poly.pdbx_seq_one_letter_code
_entity_poly.pdbx_strand_id
1 'polypeptide(L)'
;MRTRTTNLSNLVTDAMKDYTGADIVITNGGGIRASLPAGDITMGGVYTVLPFDNTLVVLELDGAGILKALEHGLKLYPEQNGAFSQVAGLTAKFDPAAPVGSRVLEVMVGDELLDLNKKYTVATNDFMAAGGDGYEWFMSAPVLFNAGDMLRDILANYLMARGQLAPSDVSSEPRLIPVK
;
A
#
# COMPACT_ATOMS: atom_id res chain seq x y z
N MET A 1 -7.37 2.51 -7.59
CA MET A 1 -7.17 1.71 -6.37
C MET A 1 -7.29 0.20 -6.58
N ARG A 2 -8.17 -0.31 -7.45
CA ARG A 2 -8.29 -1.77 -7.68
C ARG A 2 -7.57 -2.30 -8.92
N THR A 3 -7.04 -1.40 -9.74
CA THR A 3 -6.32 -1.71 -11.00
C THR A 3 -5.09 -0.83 -11.20
N ARG A 4 -4.92 0.22 -10.38
CA ARG A 4 -3.79 1.15 -10.45
C ARG A 4 -3.61 1.87 -9.12
N THR A 5 -2.40 2.35 -8.88
CA THR A 5 -2.15 3.36 -7.85
C THR A 5 -2.74 4.70 -8.28
N THR A 6 -3.05 5.55 -7.30
CA THR A 6 -3.72 6.84 -7.49
C THR A 6 -3.13 7.83 -6.50
N ASN A 7 -3.28 9.13 -6.74
CA ASN A 7 -2.85 10.15 -5.80
C ASN A 7 -3.41 9.92 -4.38
N LEU A 8 -4.69 9.56 -4.24
CA LEU A 8 -5.27 9.28 -2.92
C LEU A 8 -4.69 8.03 -2.27
N SER A 9 -4.43 6.95 -3.02
CA SER A 9 -3.81 5.77 -2.41
C SER A 9 -2.34 6.00 -2.07
N ASN A 10 -1.63 6.81 -2.87
CA ASN A 10 -0.29 7.26 -2.56
C ASN A 10 -0.29 8.08 -1.26
N LEU A 11 -1.25 9.01 -1.10
CA LEU A 11 -1.42 9.78 0.13
C LEU A 11 -1.64 8.89 1.35
N VAL A 12 -2.50 7.87 1.24
CA VAL A 12 -2.75 6.90 2.33
C VAL A 12 -1.48 6.13 2.66
N THR A 13 -0.78 5.59 1.67
CA THR A 13 0.43 4.80 1.92
C THR A 13 1.60 5.66 2.39
N ASP A 14 1.67 6.92 1.98
CA ASP A 14 2.65 7.89 2.49
C ASP A 14 2.37 8.22 3.95
N ALA A 15 1.10 8.37 4.35
CA ALA A 15 0.73 8.54 5.75
C ALA A 15 1.14 7.35 6.63
N MET A 16 0.93 6.13 6.14
CA MET A 16 1.40 4.92 6.83
C MET A 16 2.93 4.89 6.93
N LYS A 17 3.64 5.28 5.85
CA LYS A 17 5.10 5.30 5.83
C LYS A 17 5.69 6.34 6.79
N ASP A 18 5.16 7.56 6.76
CA ASP A 18 5.54 8.69 7.64
C ASP A 18 5.34 8.33 9.11
N TYR A 19 4.23 7.67 9.44
CA TYR A 19 3.93 7.23 10.80
C TYR A 19 4.90 6.14 11.31
N THR A 20 5.28 5.20 10.47
CA THR A 20 6.03 4.00 10.89
C THR A 20 7.53 4.09 10.69
N GLY A 21 7.99 4.89 9.73
CA GLY A 21 9.37 4.84 9.25
C GLY A 21 9.72 3.54 8.53
N ALA A 22 8.75 2.70 8.16
CA ALA A 22 9.00 1.43 7.49
C ALA A 22 9.64 1.63 6.10
N ASP A 23 10.43 0.66 5.65
CA ASP A 23 11.07 0.67 4.34
C ASP A 23 10.01 0.76 3.23
N ILE A 24 8.99 -0.08 3.38
CA ILE A 24 7.94 -0.33 2.38
C ILE A 24 6.56 -0.29 3.04
N VAL A 25 5.56 0.16 2.28
CA VAL A 25 4.14 -0.02 2.62
C VAL A 25 3.48 -0.88 1.56
N ILE A 26 2.69 -1.87 1.97
CA ILE A 26 1.79 -2.64 1.10
C ILE A 26 0.42 -2.73 1.79
N THR A 27 -0.60 -2.14 1.18
CA THR A 27 -1.99 -2.22 1.67
C THR A 27 -2.94 -2.54 0.51
N ASN A 28 -4.05 -3.21 0.76
CA ASN A 28 -4.98 -3.68 -0.26
C ASN A 28 -5.88 -2.53 -0.73
N GLY A 29 -6.02 -2.36 -2.04
CA GLY A 29 -6.85 -1.32 -2.64
C GLY A 29 -8.34 -1.44 -2.30
N GLY A 30 -8.79 -2.62 -1.87
CA GLY A 30 -10.14 -2.88 -1.36
C GLY A 30 -10.46 -2.17 -0.05
N GLY A 31 -9.42 -1.83 0.74
CA GLY A 31 -9.52 -1.07 1.99
C GLY A 31 -9.78 0.43 1.81
N ILE A 32 -9.52 0.97 0.62
CA ILE A 32 -9.74 2.39 0.31
C ILE A 32 -10.99 2.54 -0.58
N ARG A 33 -12.00 3.24 -0.08
CA ARG A 33 -13.39 3.06 -0.55
C ARG A 33 -14.00 4.23 -1.30
N ALA A 34 -13.48 5.44 -1.11
CA ALA A 34 -14.02 6.65 -1.71
C ALA A 34 -12.91 7.57 -2.19
N SER A 35 -13.26 8.51 -3.06
CA SER A 35 -12.42 9.67 -3.37
C SER A 35 -12.53 10.71 -2.26
N LEU A 36 -11.47 11.49 -2.08
CA LEU A 36 -11.47 12.65 -1.21
C LEU A 36 -11.58 13.91 -2.10
N PRO A 37 -12.71 14.64 -2.08
CA PRO A 37 -12.87 15.83 -2.91
C PRO A 37 -11.95 16.96 -2.43
N ALA A 38 -11.58 17.86 -3.34
CA ALA A 38 -10.87 19.08 -2.99
C ALA A 38 -11.75 20.01 -2.12
N GLY A 39 -11.10 20.80 -1.27
CA GLY A 39 -11.77 21.68 -0.29
C GLY A 39 -11.51 21.21 1.13
N ASP A 40 -12.40 21.57 2.04
CA ASP A 40 -12.27 21.24 3.45
C ASP A 40 -12.38 19.73 3.68
N ILE A 41 -11.28 19.13 4.14
CA ILE A 41 -11.26 17.71 4.51
C ILE A 41 -11.80 17.59 5.93
N THR A 42 -12.92 16.90 6.07
CA THR A 42 -13.53 16.60 7.38
C THR A 42 -13.19 15.17 7.82
N MET A 43 -13.30 14.89 9.12
CA MET A 43 -13.21 13.52 9.62
C MET A 43 -14.24 12.60 8.93
N GLY A 44 -15.46 13.08 8.67
CA GLY A 44 -16.44 12.31 7.90
C GLY A 44 -15.92 11.91 6.51
N GLY A 45 -15.20 12.81 5.83
CA GLY A 45 -14.50 12.49 4.58
C GLY A 45 -13.46 11.38 4.76
N VAL A 46 -12.60 11.47 5.78
CA VAL A 46 -11.61 10.43 6.10
C VAL A 46 -12.28 9.08 6.37
N TYR A 47 -13.38 9.05 7.13
CA TYR A 47 -14.16 7.84 7.40
C TYR A 47 -14.74 7.22 6.11
N THR A 48 -15.19 8.03 5.15
CA THR A 48 -15.66 7.49 3.87
C THR A 48 -14.55 6.87 3.03
N VAL A 49 -13.32 7.40 3.14
CA VAL A 49 -12.14 6.87 2.45
C VAL A 49 -11.64 5.57 3.09
N LEU A 50 -11.52 5.54 4.42
CA LEU A 50 -11.06 4.40 5.23
C LEU A 50 -12.13 3.97 6.26
N PRO A 51 -13.22 3.31 5.81
CA PRO A 51 -14.38 3.05 6.67
C PRO A 51 -14.22 1.83 7.59
N PHE A 52 -13.18 1.04 7.41
CA PHE A 52 -12.94 -0.14 8.23
C PHE A 52 -12.16 0.22 9.50
N ASP A 53 -12.39 -0.52 10.57
CA ASP A 53 -11.61 -0.47 11.81
C ASP A 53 -10.26 -1.20 11.68
N ASN A 54 -9.62 -1.06 10.53
CA ASN A 54 -8.31 -1.63 10.28
C ASN A 54 -7.25 -0.82 11.01
N THR A 55 -6.42 -1.53 11.76
CA THR A 55 -5.25 -0.97 12.45
C THR A 55 -3.97 -1.15 11.64
N LEU A 56 -2.98 -0.30 11.88
CA LEU A 56 -1.67 -0.41 11.25
C LEU A 56 -0.83 -1.52 11.91
N VAL A 57 -0.17 -2.33 11.07
CA VAL A 57 0.77 -3.37 11.50
C VAL A 57 2.04 -3.26 10.69
N VAL A 58 3.22 -3.44 11.31
CA VAL A 58 4.50 -3.59 10.61
C VAL A 58 4.98 -5.02 10.73
N LEU A 59 5.27 -5.63 9.59
CA LEU A 59 5.80 -6.99 9.46
C LEU A 59 7.27 -6.94 9.02
N GLU A 60 8.02 -7.99 9.34
CA GLU A 60 9.31 -8.27 8.72
C GLU A 60 9.12 -9.25 7.55
N LEU A 61 9.40 -8.81 6.32
CA LEU A 61 9.35 -9.66 5.12
C LEU A 61 10.71 -9.66 4.43
N ASP A 62 11.08 -10.78 3.83
CA ASP A 62 12.16 -10.76 2.83
C ASP A 62 11.67 -10.25 1.47
N GLY A 63 12.61 -9.90 0.59
CA GLY A 63 12.28 -9.46 -0.76
C GLY A 63 11.46 -10.48 -1.55
N ALA A 64 11.67 -11.79 -1.33
CA ALA A 64 10.82 -12.82 -1.93
C ALA A 64 9.35 -12.71 -1.47
N GLY A 65 9.10 -12.45 -0.18
CA GLY A 65 7.77 -12.18 0.36
C GLY A 65 7.11 -10.92 -0.20
N ILE A 66 7.91 -9.87 -0.45
CA ILE A 66 7.46 -8.63 -1.10
C ILE A 66 7.09 -8.87 -2.56
N LEU A 67 7.96 -9.55 -3.32
CA LEU A 67 7.69 -9.90 -4.72
C LEU A 67 6.40 -10.72 -4.84
N LYS A 68 6.22 -11.72 -3.97
CA LYS A 68 5.01 -12.53 -3.89
C LYS A 68 3.76 -11.69 -3.63
N ALA A 69 3.85 -10.66 -2.79
CA ALA A 69 2.76 -9.73 -2.53
C ALA A 69 2.36 -8.91 -3.75
N LEU A 70 3.33 -8.39 -4.49
CA LEU A 70 3.08 -7.63 -5.71
C LEU A 70 2.44 -8.51 -6.80
N GLU A 71 2.97 -9.74 -7.00
CA GLU A 71 2.40 -10.72 -7.93
C GLU A 71 0.94 -11.06 -7.59
N HIS A 72 0.67 -11.30 -6.29
CA HIS A 72 -0.69 -11.62 -5.83
C HIS A 72 -1.66 -10.46 -6.00
N GLY A 73 -1.23 -9.23 -5.72
CA GLY A 73 -2.03 -8.03 -5.96
C GLY A 73 -2.40 -7.86 -7.44
N LEU A 74 -1.48 -8.25 -8.33
CA LEU A 74 -1.66 -8.18 -9.78
C LEU A 74 -2.45 -9.35 -10.36
N LYS A 75 -2.82 -10.40 -9.60
CA LYS A 75 -3.35 -11.66 -10.15
C LYS A 75 -4.58 -11.55 -11.08
N LEU A 76 -5.47 -10.59 -10.84
CA LEU A 76 -6.67 -10.37 -11.67
C LEU A 76 -6.50 -9.23 -12.69
N TYR A 77 -5.38 -8.50 -12.68
CA TYR A 77 -5.19 -7.37 -13.60
C TYR A 77 -5.41 -7.81 -15.06
N PRO A 78 -6.13 -7.05 -15.89
CA PRO A 78 -6.66 -5.69 -15.66
C PRO A 78 -8.03 -5.61 -14.97
N GLU A 79 -8.63 -6.73 -14.54
CA GLU A 79 -9.89 -6.73 -13.81
C GLU A 79 -9.75 -6.11 -12.42
N GLN A 80 -10.86 -5.63 -11.87
CA GLN A 80 -10.85 -5.04 -10.53
C GLN A 80 -10.55 -6.08 -9.46
N ASN A 81 -9.53 -5.81 -8.64
CA ASN A 81 -9.14 -6.66 -7.52
C ASN A 81 -9.11 -5.87 -6.22
N GLY A 82 -9.83 -6.33 -5.19
CA GLY A 82 -9.71 -5.79 -3.83
C GLY A 82 -8.30 -5.97 -3.27
N ALA A 83 -7.66 -7.09 -3.61
CA ALA A 83 -6.31 -7.42 -3.19
C ALA A 83 -5.22 -6.61 -3.93
N PHE A 84 -5.54 -5.77 -4.92
CA PHE A 84 -4.56 -4.99 -5.68
C PHE A 84 -3.71 -4.13 -4.74
N SER A 85 -2.40 -4.30 -4.77
CA SER A 85 -1.48 -3.64 -3.84
C SER A 85 -1.39 -2.14 -4.11
N GLN A 86 -1.61 -1.35 -3.06
CA GLN A 86 -1.20 0.05 -2.97
C GLN A 86 0.10 0.11 -2.20
N VAL A 87 1.06 0.90 -2.69
CA VAL A 87 2.45 0.84 -2.19
C VAL A 87 3.03 2.21 -1.87
N ALA A 88 4.02 2.24 -0.97
CA ALA A 88 4.94 3.35 -0.77
C ALA A 88 6.34 2.80 -0.46
N GLY A 89 7.38 3.60 -0.71
CA GLY A 89 8.78 3.18 -0.51
C GLY A 89 9.35 2.24 -1.57
N LEU A 90 8.52 1.78 -2.50
CA LEU A 90 8.95 1.07 -3.69
C LEU A 90 8.23 1.54 -4.94
N THR A 91 8.82 1.23 -6.10
CA THR A 91 8.14 1.20 -7.39
C THR A 91 8.33 -0.17 -8.03
N ALA A 92 7.38 -0.59 -8.87
CA ALA A 92 7.51 -1.84 -9.62
C ALA A 92 7.04 -1.68 -11.06
N LYS A 93 7.78 -2.29 -11.98
CA LYS A 93 7.37 -2.45 -13.38
C LYS A 93 6.80 -3.86 -13.57
N PHE A 94 5.71 -3.98 -14.32
CA PHE A 94 5.09 -5.27 -14.59
C PHE A 94 4.59 -5.40 -16.03
N ASP A 95 4.52 -6.65 -16.51
CA ASP A 95 3.96 -7.02 -17.81
C ASP A 95 2.53 -7.58 -17.61
N PRO A 96 1.47 -6.85 -18.03
CA PRO A 96 0.11 -7.34 -17.96
C PRO A 96 -0.15 -8.65 -18.72
N ALA A 97 0.61 -8.91 -19.79
CA ALA A 97 0.43 -10.07 -20.66
C ALA A 97 1.15 -11.31 -20.14
N ALA A 98 2.03 -11.17 -19.15
CA ALA A 98 2.72 -12.30 -18.56
C ALA A 98 1.78 -13.18 -17.70
N PRO A 99 2.10 -14.47 -17.56
CA PRO A 99 1.33 -15.38 -16.71
C PRO A 99 1.20 -14.85 -15.27
N VAL A 100 0.07 -15.13 -14.63
CA VAL A 100 -0.16 -14.79 -13.21
C VAL A 100 0.94 -15.42 -12.36
N GLY A 101 1.54 -14.63 -11.46
CA GLY A 101 2.69 -15.05 -10.65
C GLY A 101 4.05 -14.82 -11.32
N SER A 102 4.08 -14.25 -12.52
CA SER A 102 5.31 -13.85 -13.22
C SER A 102 5.13 -12.53 -13.98
N ARG A 103 4.29 -11.62 -13.44
CA ARG A 103 4.00 -10.32 -14.04
C ARG A 103 5.03 -9.26 -13.66
N VAL A 104 5.57 -9.31 -12.45
CA VAL A 104 6.50 -8.30 -11.93
C VAL A 104 7.87 -8.51 -12.55
N LEU A 105 8.36 -7.48 -13.24
CA LEU A 105 9.64 -7.53 -13.96
C LEU A 105 10.78 -6.89 -13.16
N GLU A 106 10.47 -5.83 -12.42
CA GLU A 106 11.45 -5.03 -11.68
C GLU A 106 10.77 -4.45 -10.45
N VAL A 107 11.45 -4.48 -9.31
CA VAL A 107 11.04 -3.80 -8.08
C VAL A 107 12.22 -2.98 -7.58
N MET A 108 12.01 -1.68 -7.43
CA MET A 108 12.98 -0.74 -6.87
C MET A 108 12.50 -0.32 -5.49
N VAL A 109 13.34 -0.46 -4.46
CA VAL A 109 13.11 0.03 -3.10
C VAL A 109 14.00 1.25 -2.89
N GLY A 110 13.41 2.45 -2.91
CA GLY A 110 14.18 3.67 -3.13
C GLY A 110 14.91 3.60 -4.47
N ASP A 111 16.24 3.76 -4.43
CA ASP A 111 17.11 3.73 -5.62
C ASP A 111 17.80 2.36 -5.84
N GLU A 112 17.49 1.35 -5.01
CA GLU A 112 18.11 0.02 -5.07
C GLU A 112 17.14 -1.01 -5.63
N LEU A 113 17.66 -1.98 -6.39
CA LEU A 113 16.89 -3.17 -6.77
C LEU A 113 16.53 -3.99 -5.53
N LEU A 114 15.30 -4.53 -5.51
CA LEU A 114 14.86 -5.42 -4.45
C LEU A 114 15.77 -6.64 -4.34
N ASP A 115 16.50 -6.74 -3.24
CA ASP A 115 17.20 -7.96 -2.86
C ASP A 115 16.21 -8.97 -2.27
N LEU A 116 16.08 -10.13 -2.91
CA LEU A 116 15.13 -11.19 -2.54
C LEU A 116 15.41 -11.84 -1.18
N ASN A 117 16.65 -11.76 -0.68
CA ASN A 117 17.06 -12.40 0.57
C ASN A 117 17.17 -11.40 1.73
N LYS A 118 17.24 -10.09 1.43
CA LYS A 118 17.26 -9.03 2.45
C LYS A 118 15.91 -8.94 3.16
N LYS A 119 15.94 -8.69 4.47
CA LYS A 119 14.75 -8.39 5.28
C LYS A 119 14.43 -6.90 5.22
N TYR A 120 13.14 -6.59 5.15
CA TYR A 120 12.58 -5.25 5.10
C TYR A 120 11.44 -5.12 6.10
N THR A 121 11.28 -3.92 6.63
CA THR A 121 10.11 -3.54 7.40
C THR A 121 8.98 -3.16 6.44
N VAL A 122 7.84 -3.83 6.57
CA VAL A 122 6.68 -3.66 5.68
C VAL A 122 5.46 -3.26 6.50
N ALA A 123 5.04 -2.00 6.38
CA ALA A 123 3.78 -1.55 6.97
C ALA A 123 2.59 -2.01 6.11
N THR A 124 1.57 -2.55 6.77
CA THR A 124 0.32 -3.03 6.18
C THR A 124 -0.84 -2.77 7.14
N ASN A 125 -1.99 -3.39 6.90
CA ASN A 125 -3.11 -3.38 7.81
C ASN A 125 -3.31 -4.74 8.47
N ASP A 126 -3.92 -4.75 9.66
CA ASP A 126 -4.22 -5.96 10.43
C ASP A 126 -5.01 -7.02 9.65
N PHE A 127 -5.97 -6.62 8.81
CA PHE A 127 -6.70 -7.54 7.94
C PHE A 127 -5.75 -8.32 7.01
N MET A 128 -4.81 -7.65 6.34
CA MET A 128 -3.80 -8.30 5.50
C MET A 128 -2.78 -9.08 6.32
N ALA A 129 -2.35 -8.55 7.47
CA ALA A 129 -1.44 -9.26 8.38
C ALA A 129 -2.02 -10.60 8.84
N ALA A 130 -3.35 -10.67 9.01
CA ALA A 130 -4.10 -11.88 9.31
C ALA A 130 -4.42 -12.75 8.06
N GLY A 131 -3.80 -12.48 6.90
CA GLY A 131 -3.98 -13.27 5.67
C GLY A 131 -5.17 -12.86 4.80
N GLY A 132 -5.85 -11.76 5.13
CA GLY A 132 -6.95 -11.21 4.35
C GLY A 132 -6.59 -10.98 2.88
N ASP A 133 -7.59 -11.02 2.00
CA ASP A 133 -7.42 -10.92 0.54
C ASP A 133 -6.48 -12.00 -0.08
N GLY A 134 -6.14 -13.04 0.68
CA GLY A 134 -5.30 -14.17 0.28
C GLY A 134 -3.80 -13.93 0.49
N TYR A 135 -3.42 -12.95 1.30
CA TYR A 135 -2.02 -12.68 1.69
C TYR A 135 -1.54 -13.60 2.81
N GLU A 136 -1.88 -14.90 2.76
CA GLU A 136 -1.75 -15.85 3.88
C GLU A 136 -0.34 -15.96 4.47
N TRP A 137 0.71 -15.76 3.65
CA TRP A 137 2.09 -15.83 4.14
C TRP A 137 2.45 -14.67 5.09
N PHE A 138 1.66 -13.61 5.14
CA PHE A 138 1.84 -12.54 6.12
C PHE A 138 1.62 -13.05 7.55
N MET A 139 0.78 -14.06 7.74
CA MET A 139 0.53 -14.66 9.07
C MET A 139 1.78 -15.33 9.67
N SER A 140 2.74 -15.70 8.84
CA SER A 140 4.01 -16.32 9.26
C SER A 140 5.14 -15.30 9.43
N ALA A 141 4.91 -14.04 9.05
CA ALA A 141 5.91 -12.98 9.17
C ALA A 141 6.00 -12.49 10.62
N PRO A 142 7.21 -12.21 11.14
CA PRO A 142 7.36 -11.55 12.44
C PRO A 142 6.63 -10.21 12.46
N VAL A 143 5.82 -9.98 13.50
CA VAL A 143 5.18 -8.68 13.75
C VAL A 143 6.16 -7.82 14.54
N LEU A 144 6.61 -6.73 13.92
CA LEU A 144 7.55 -5.78 14.53
C LEU A 144 6.83 -4.66 15.28
N PHE A 145 5.63 -4.29 14.83
CA PHE A 145 4.80 -3.26 15.44
C PHE A 145 3.32 -3.55 15.25
N ASN A 146 2.55 -3.43 16.33
CA ASN A 146 1.09 -3.41 16.32
C ASN A 146 0.60 -2.73 17.60
N ALA A 147 0.35 -1.42 17.54
CA ALA A 147 -0.14 -0.63 18.68
C ALA A 147 -1.66 -0.43 18.68
N GLY A 148 -2.38 -0.95 17.67
CA GLY A 148 -3.83 -0.76 17.52
C GLY A 148 -4.22 0.60 16.95
N ASP A 149 -3.29 1.35 16.36
CA ASP A 149 -3.57 2.65 15.75
C ASP A 149 -4.40 2.51 14.48
N MET A 150 -5.53 3.21 14.42
CA MET A 150 -6.45 3.16 13.30
C MET A 150 -5.87 3.87 12.08
N LEU A 151 -5.96 3.24 10.90
CA LEU A 151 -5.45 3.84 9.65
C LEU A 151 -6.11 5.19 9.33
N ARG A 152 -7.39 5.35 9.65
CA ARG A 152 -8.12 6.61 9.48
C ARG A 152 -7.54 7.73 10.34
N ASP A 153 -7.12 7.43 11.56
CA ASP A 153 -6.61 8.42 12.50
C ASP A 153 -5.18 8.80 12.10
N ILE A 154 -4.39 7.83 11.64
CA ILE A 154 -3.08 8.06 11.02
C ILE A 154 -3.21 9.00 9.82
N LEU A 155 -4.15 8.74 8.90
CA LEU A 155 -4.39 9.61 7.75
C LEU A 155 -4.86 11.01 8.18
N ALA A 156 -5.78 11.11 9.13
CA ALA A 156 -6.28 12.39 9.64
C ALA A 156 -5.15 13.21 10.26
N ASN A 157 -4.33 12.60 11.11
CA ASN A 157 -3.17 13.26 11.74
C ASN A 157 -2.14 13.70 10.70
N TYR A 158 -1.85 12.86 9.71
CA TYR A 158 -0.95 13.18 8.60
C TYR A 158 -1.42 14.41 7.80
N LEU A 159 -2.71 14.51 7.53
CA LEU A 159 -3.34 15.64 6.86
C LEU A 159 -3.32 16.90 7.73
N MET A 160 -3.71 16.78 9.01
CA MET A 160 -3.71 17.90 9.95
C MET A 160 -2.32 18.50 10.15
N ALA A 161 -1.28 17.66 10.23
CA ALA A 161 0.11 18.11 10.39
C ALA A 161 0.62 18.91 9.17
N ARG A 162 0.07 18.65 7.98
CA ARG A 162 0.43 19.35 6.72
C ARG A 162 -0.44 20.58 6.47
N GLY A 163 -1.63 20.65 7.08
CA GLY A 163 -2.55 21.76 6.90
C GLY A 163 -3.13 21.77 5.47
N GLN A 164 -2.67 22.70 4.63
CA GLN A 164 -3.13 22.82 3.25
C GLN A 164 -2.26 21.99 2.32
N LEU A 165 -2.87 21.04 1.62
CA LEU A 165 -2.21 20.26 0.56
C LEU A 165 -2.73 20.70 -0.81
N ALA A 166 -1.84 21.21 -1.64
CA ALA A 166 -2.10 21.35 -3.06
C ALA A 166 -2.03 19.97 -3.74
N PRO A 167 -2.74 19.77 -4.88
CA PRO A 167 -2.61 18.53 -5.64
C PRO A 167 -1.17 18.17 -6.03
N SER A 168 -0.29 19.16 -6.19
CA SER A 168 1.14 18.97 -6.45
C SER A 168 1.92 18.35 -5.29
N ASP A 169 1.40 18.48 -4.06
CA ASP A 169 2.05 17.95 -2.86
C ASP A 169 1.75 16.46 -2.66
N VAL A 170 0.83 15.92 -3.46
CA VAL A 170 0.45 14.51 -3.46
C VAL A 170 0.92 13.88 -4.76
N SER A 171 1.88 12.96 -4.66
CA SER A 171 2.41 12.26 -5.84
C SER A 171 1.28 11.62 -6.65
N SER A 172 1.11 12.05 -7.91
CA SER A 172 0.23 11.42 -8.89
C SER A 172 0.92 10.31 -9.68
N GLU A 173 2.23 10.14 -9.49
CA GLU A 173 3.02 9.18 -10.25
C GLU A 173 2.59 7.74 -9.92
N PRO A 174 2.42 6.89 -10.94
CA PRO A 174 2.12 5.49 -10.72
C PRO A 174 3.31 4.79 -10.07
N ARG A 175 3.06 4.05 -8.99
CA ARG A 175 4.10 3.25 -8.31
C ARG A 175 4.12 1.79 -8.77
N LEU A 176 3.03 1.32 -9.38
CA LEU A 176 2.97 0.07 -10.12
C LEU A 176 2.74 0.41 -11.60
N ILE A 177 3.72 0.14 -12.45
CA ILE A 177 3.85 0.68 -13.81
C ILE A 177 3.75 -0.47 -14.83
N PRO A 178 2.70 -0.54 -15.65
CA PRO A 178 2.65 -1.48 -16.75
C PRO A 178 3.63 -1.04 -17.87
N VAL A 179 4.45 -1.95 -18.39
CA VAL A 179 5.52 -1.60 -19.37
C VAL A 179 5.31 -2.16 -20.78
N LYS A 180 4.11 -2.65 -21.10
CA LYS A 180 3.70 -3.06 -22.46
C LYS A 180 2.25 -2.71 -22.71
#